data_AF-A0A435G668-F1
#
_entry.id   AF-A0A435G668-F1
#
_cell.length_a   1.000
_cell.length_b   1.000
_cell.length_c   1.000
_cell.angle_alpha   90.00
_cell.angle_beta   90.00
_cell.angle_gamma   90.00
#
_symmetry.space_group_name_H-M   'P 1'
#
loop_
_entity.id
_entity.type
_entity.pdbx_description
1 polymer ?
#
loop_
_entity_poly.entity_id
_entity_poly.type
_entity_poly.pdbx_seq_one_letter_code
_entity_poly.pdbx_strand_id
1 'polypeptide(L)'
;MRNSIRFRLWSARAISIVIALAIAGVGLRYLFELNVERRVVSELTDDLNELIAATSFTADGRLFVASTLADQRFSNPLSGHYWQVEDLATHSLVRSRSLWDATLALPKQAGNGELRKEELKGPGGELTVAVIRTITDADGRAFRAVVAEDHRNVEVSVGEYVRDLAPALVVLASALMGAFFIQITVGLAPLESLRIAVKNVIAQRTARLDVAAPSEVQPLADEINRLLDAQEKALSRARSRATDLAHGLKTPLQVLSADIRTLRKKGESELADEIEKSASAIRRHVERELARARLAPGVSGDAACLVREVASGVVAVVKRTPRGKQLSFVIDAAENLGKIALVDGRD
;
A
#
# COMPACT_ATOMS: atom_id res chain seq x y z
N MET A 1 6.76 13.10 6.17
CA MET A 1 5.88 11.97 5.81
C MET A 1 5.93 11.55 4.32
N ARG A 2 6.41 12.38 3.37
CA ARG A 2 6.29 12.14 1.91
C ARG A 2 7.24 11.12 1.24
N ASN A 3 8.10 10.38 1.98
CA ASN A 3 9.08 9.46 1.37
C ASN A 3 9.03 8.01 1.88
N SER A 4 7.91 7.55 2.44
CA SER A 4 7.75 6.14 2.86
C SER A 4 7.26 5.28 1.70
N ILE A 5 8.03 4.25 1.32
CA ILE A 5 7.62 3.21 0.35
C ILE A 5 6.29 2.58 0.78
N ARG A 6 6.10 2.37 2.09
CA ARG A 6 4.84 1.83 2.65
C ARG A 6 3.65 2.73 2.34
N PHE A 7 3.79 4.05 2.51
CA PHE A 7 2.71 5.00 2.22
C PHE A 7 2.37 5.03 0.73
N ARG A 8 3.39 5.04 -0.15
CA ARG A 8 3.17 5.03 -1.61
C ARG A 8 2.47 3.75 -2.08
N LEU A 9 2.86 2.59 -1.56
CA LEU A 9 2.20 1.32 -1.88
C LEU A 9 0.76 1.31 -1.36
N TRP A 10 0.52 1.82 -0.16
CA TRP A 10 -0.80 1.91 0.43
C TRP A 10 -1.73 2.84 -0.34
N SER A 11 -1.27 4.05 -0.68
CA SER A 11 -2.05 5.00 -1.48
C SER A 11 -2.36 4.46 -2.88
N ALA A 12 -1.38 3.88 -3.55
CA ALA A 12 -1.56 3.31 -4.88
C ALA A 12 -2.60 2.18 -4.87
N ARG A 13 -2.54 1.29 -3.86
CA ARG A 13 -3.52 0.20 -3.74
C ARG A 13 -4.90 0.69 -3.36
N ALA A 14 -5.00 1.65 -2.43
CA ALA A 14 -6.27 2.25 -2.05
C ALA A 14 -6.98 2.86 -3.26
N ILE A 15 -6.24 3.64 -4.07
CA ILE A 15 -6.75 4.23 -5.31
C ILE A 15 -7.18 3.13 -6.29
N SER A 16 -6.35 2.11 -6.49
CA SER A 16 -6.67 1.00 -7.40
C SER A 16 -7.92 0.22 -6.97
N ILE A 17 -8.11 -0.03 -5.66
CA ILE A 17 -9.31 -0.68 -5.12
C ILE A 17 -10.54 0.19 -5.34
N VAL A 18 -10.46 1.49 -5.05
CA VAL A 18 -11.57 2.43 -5.27
C VAL A 18 -11.96 2.47 -6.74
N ILE A 19 -10.99 2.55 -7.66
CA ILE A 19 -11.25 2.53 -9.10
C ILE A 19 -11.91 1.21 -9.52
N ALA A 20 -11.37 0.06 -9.08
CA ALA A 20 -11.93 -1.23 -9.43
C ALA A 20 -13.37 -1.41 -8.91
N LEU A 21 -13.64 -0.98 -7.67
CA LEU A 21 -14.98 -1.02 -7.09
C LEU A 21 -15.96 -0.06 -7.79
N ALA A 22 -15.48 1.12 -8.20
CA ALA A 22 -16.29 2.05 -8.98
C ALA A 22 -16.69 1.45 -10.33
N ILE A 23 -15.73 0.83 -11.04
CA ILE A 23 -15.99 0.12 -12.31
C ILE A 23 -16.98 -1.02 -12.09
N ALA A 24 -16.78 -1.84 -11.04
CA ALA A 24 -17.68 -2.94 -10.71
C ALA A 24 -19.10 -2.45 -10.37
N GLY A 25 -19.22 -1.38 -9.57
CA GLY A 25 -20.51 -0.79 -9.21
C GLY A 25 -21.25 -0.23 -10.42
N VAL A 26 -20.56 0.50 -11.32
CA VAL A 26 -21.14 1.00 -12.58
C VAL A 26 -21.56 -0.16 -13.48
N GLY A 27 -20.70 -1.17 -13.62
CA GLY A 27 -20.99 -2.36 -14.43
C GLY A 27 -22.21 -3.12 -13.91
N LEU A 28 -22.31 -3.33 -12.60
CA LEU A 28 -23.44 -4.05 -12.01
C LEU A 28 -24.74 -3.27 -12.12
N ARG A 29 -24.70 -1.94 -11.95
CA ARG A 29 -25.84 -1.05 -12.21
C ARG A 29 -26.34 -1.21 -13.66
N TYR A 30 -25.43 -1.13 -14.63
CA TYR A 30 -25.77 -1.27 -16.05
C TYR A 30 -26.35 -2.65 -16.39
N LEU A 31 -25.75 -3.72 -15.85
CA LEU A 31 -26.26 -5.08 -16.04
C LEU A 31 -27.65 -5.28 -15.42
N PHE A 32 -27.90 -4.67 -14.27
CA PHE A 32 -29.21 -4.72 -13.62
C PHE A 32 -30.27 -3.99 -14.45
N GLU A 33 -29.98 -2.77 -14.92
CA GLU A 33 -30.85 -1.99 -15.80
C GLU A 33 -31.23 -2.77 -17.06
N LEU A 34 -30.25 -3.36 -17.75
CA LEU A 34 -30.47 -4.23 -18.90
C LEU A 34 -31.36 -5.45 -18.58
N ASN A 35 -31.22 -6.01 -17.38
CA ASN A 35 -31.99 -7.18 -16.99
C ASN A 35 -33.44 -6.82 -16.64
N VAL A 36 -33.64 -5.72 -15.92
CA VAL A 36 -34.98 -5.19 -15.60
C VAL A 36 -35.71 -4.83 -16.87
N GLU A 37 -35.07 -4.12 -17.79
CA GLU A 37 -35.67 -3.73 -19.06
C GLU A 37 -36.12 -4.95 -19.90
N ARG A 38 -35.27 -5.98 -20.02
CA ARG A 38 -35.64 -7.22 -20.70
C ARG A 38 -36.83 -7.92 -20.04
N ARG A 39 -36.89 -7.89 -18.70
CA ARG A 39 -37.99 -8.49 -17.93
C ARG A 39 -39.30 -7.74 -18.17
N VAL A 40 -39.28 -6.41 -18.12
CA VAL A 40 -40.44 -5.54 -18.42
C VAL A 40 -40.95 -5.80 -19.83
N VAL A 41 -40.07 -5.82 -20.84
CA VAL A 41 -40.49 -6.09 -22.23
C VAL A 41 -41.11 -7.48 -22.39
N SER A 42 -40.60 -8.49 -21.68
CA SER A 42 -41.18 -9.83 -21.68
C SER A 42 -42.58 -9.85 -21.06
N GLU A 43 -42.75 -9.24 -19.88
CA GLU A 43 -44.06 -9.14 -19.21
C GLU A 43 -45.06 -8.36 -20.07
N LEU A 44 -44.67 -7.23 -20.66
CA LEU A 44 -45.51 -6.47 -21.59
C LEU A 44 -45.88 -7.25 -22.84
N THR A 45 -45.01 -8.15 -23.31
CA THR A 45 -45.30 -9.00 -24.47
C THR A 45 -46.35 -10.06 -24.13
N ASP A 46 -46.29 -10.63 -22.92
CA ASP A 46 -47.30 -11.58 -22.44
C ASP A 46 -48.66 -10.90 -22.26
N ASP A 47 -48.68 -9.72 -21.62
CA ASP A 47 -49.89 -8.90 -21.47
C ASP A 47 -50.47 -8.48 -22.83
N LEU A 48 -49.61 -8.15 -23.80
CA LEU A 48 -50.03 -7.80 -25.16
C LEU A 48 -50.67 -9.00 -25.87
N ASN A 49 -50.14 -10.20 -25.70
CA ASN A 49 -50.72 -11.41 -26.29
C ASN A 49 -52.08 -11.73 -25.66
N GLU A 50 -52.26 -11.54 -24.35
CA GLU A 50 -53.56 -11.65 -23.67
C GLU A 50 -54.54 -10.60 -24.21
N LEU A 51 -54.11 -9.35 -24.34
CA LEU A 51 -54.93 -8.27 -24.92
C LEU A 51 -55.36 -8.56 -26.35
N ILE A 52 -54.45 -9.07 -27.19
CA ILE A 52 -54.76 -9.48 -28.57
C ILE A 52 -55.80 -10.60 -28.58
N ALA A 53 -55.64 -11.62 -27.72
CA ALA A 53 -56.58 -12.73 -27.61
C ALA A 53 -57.96 -12.30 -27.09
N ALA A 54 -58.00 -11.28 -26.23
CA ALA A 54 -59.22 -10.65 -25.72
C ALA A 54 -59.89 -9.71 -26.74
N THR A 55 -59.16 -9.23 -27.74
CA THR A 55 -59.68 -8.28 -28.73
C THR A 55 -60.41 -9.00 -29.85
N SER A 56 -61.64 -8.58 -30.12
CA SER A 56 -62.44 -9.09 -31.24
C SER A 56 -63.31 -7.99 -31.84
N PHE A 57 -63.82 -8.23 -33.05
CA PHE A 57 -64.84 -7.37 -33.65
C PHE A 57 -66.22 -7.95 -33.36
N THR A 58 -67.15 -7.11 -32.91
CA THR A 58 -68.55 -7.52 -32.75
C THR A 58 -69.19 -7.78 -34.13
N ALA A 59 -70.36 -8.42 -34.14
CA ALA A 59 -71.13 -8.64 -35.38
C ALA A 59 -71.43 -7.33 -36.14
N ASP A 60 -71.53 -6.20 -35.41
CA ASP A 60 -71.75 -4.86 -35.97
C ASP A 60 -70.45 -4.19 -36.47
N GLY A 61 -69.32 -4.89 -36.44
CA GLY A 61 -68.02 -4.40 -36.88
C GLY A 61 -67.34 -3.43 -35.91
N ARG A 62 -67.80 -3.34 -34.66
CA ARG A 62 -67.16 -2.49 -33.65
C ARG A 62 -66.05 -3.25 -32.94
N LEU A 63 -64.91 -2.60 -32.75
CA LEU A 63 -63.80 -3.10 -31.94
C LEU A 63 -64.24 -3.22 -30.48
N PHE A 64 -64.05 -4.40 -29.88
CA PHE A 64 -64.36 -4.66 -28.47
C PHE A 64 -63.31 -5.57 -27.84
N VAL A 65 -62.96 -5.30 -26.58
CA VAL A 65 -62.02 -6.11 -25.79
C VAL A 65 -62.84 -6.89 -24.76
N ALA A 66 -62.93 -8.21 -24.94
CA ALA A 66 -63.66 -9.13 -24.09
C ALA A 66 -62.84 -9.47 -22.85
N SER A 67 -63.47 -9.34 -21.67
CA SER A 67 -62.84 -9.43 -20.34
C SER A 67 -61.72 -8.40 -20.11
N THR A 68 -61.86 -7.62 -19.04
CA THR A 68 -60.75 -6.87 -18.47
C THR A 68 -59.58 -7.83 -18.25
N LEU A 69 -58.40 -7.52 -18.79
CA LEU A 69 -57.16 -8.27 -18.54
C LEU A 69 -57.10 -8.71 -17.07
N ALA A 70 -56.56 -9.91 -16.81
CA ALA A 70 -56.53 -10.48 -15.46
C ALA A 70 -55.86 -9.55 -14.43
N ASP A 71 -54.97 -8.67 -14.89
CA ASP A 71 -54.28 -7.70 -14.06
C ASP A 71 -55.15 -6.48 -13.67
N GLN A 72 -55.41 -6.35 -12.37
CA GLN A 72 -56.16 -5.23 -11.79
C GLN A 72 -55.50 -3.87 -12.02
N ARG A 73 -54.19 -3.81 -12.28
CA ARG A 73 -53.46 -2.55 -12.51
C ARG A 73 -54.05 -1.77 -13.69
N PHE A 74 -54.59 -2.43 -14.72
CA PHE A 74 -55.23 -1.74 -15.85
C PHE A 74 -56.60 -1.10 -15.53
N SER A 75 -57.18 -1.45 -14.38
CA SER A 75 -58.45 -0.89 -13.90
C SER A 75 -58.27 0.32 -12.97
N ASN A 76 -57.10 0.44 -12.34
CA ASN A 76 -56.79 1.52 -11.40
C ASN A 76 -56.34 2.78 -12.17
N PRO A 77 -57.03 3.92 -12.01
CA PRO A 77 -56.63 5.18 -12.66
C PRO A 77 -55.17 5.55 -12.36
N LEU A 78 -54.41 5.91 -13.40
CA LEU A 78 -53.00 6.35 -13.31
C LEU A 78 -52.08 5.36 -12.57
N SER A 79 -52.31 4.05 -12.76
CA SER A 79 -51.52 2.98 -12.15
C SER A 79 -50.12 2.80 -12.74
N GLY A 80 -49.77 3.55 -13.79
CA GLY A 80 -48.54 3.35 -14.56
C GLY A 80 -48.59 2.18 -15.53
N HIS A 81 -49.69 1.43 -15.61
CA HIS A 81 -49.87 0.29 -16.53
C HIS A 81 -51.04 0.58 -17.45
N TYR A 82 -50.78 0.60 -18.75
CA TYR A 82 -51.72 1.13 -19.73
C TYR A 82 -51.84 0.17 -20.90
N TRP A 83 -53.05 0.01 -21.41
CA TRP A 83 -53.26 -0.58 -22.72
C TRP A 83 -54.24 0.24 -23.55
N GLN A 84 -54.06 0.18 -24.87
CA GLN A 84 -54.91 0.82 -25.86
C GLN A 84 -54.96 -0.05 -27.12
N VAL A 85 -56.13 -0.14 -27.74
CA VAL A 85 -56.34 -0.83 -29.01
C VAL A 85 -56.99 0.16 -29.98
N GLU A 86 -56.40 0.29 -31.17
CA GLU A 86 -56.88 1.16 -32.24
C GLU A 86 -57.33 0.33 -33.44
N ASP A 87 -58.55 0.54 -33.92
CA ASP A 87 -59.00 0.06 -35.23
C ASP A 87 -58.37 0.92 -36.34
N LEU A 88 -57.62 0.29 -37.25
CA LEU A 88 -56.91 1.02 -38.32
C LEU A 88 -57.82 1.50 -39.46
N ALA A 89 -59.05 0.99 -39.57
CA ALA A 89 -60.01 1.43 -40.58
C ALA A 89 -60.86 2.60 -40.09
N THR A 90 -61.35 2.54 -38.85
CA THR A 90 -62.25 3.57 -38.30
C THR A 90 -61.56 4.55 -37.35
N HIS A 91 -60.30 4.32 -36.99
CA HIS A 91 -59.59 5.03 -35.91
C HIS A 91 -60.35 5.01 -34.58
N SER A 92 -61.16 3.96 -34.34
CA SER A 92 -61.85 3.80 -33.06
C SER A 92 -60.85 3.29 -32.02
N LEU A 93 -60.91 3.87 -30.82
CA LEU A 93 -59.97 3.57 -29.75
C LEU A 93 -60.71 2.94 -28.58
N VAL A 94 -60.23 1.79 -28.15
CA VAL A 94 -60.60 1.15 -26.88
C VAL A 94 -59.39 1.22 -25.96
N ARG A 95 -59.58 1.61 -24.70
CA ARG A 95 -58.48 1.83 -23.77
C ARG A 95 -58.78 1.29 -22.38
N SER A 96 -57.72 0.97 -21.67
CA SER A 96 -57.72 0.70 -20.23
C SER A 96 -58.31 1.85 -19.42
N ARG A 97 -58.89 1.54 -18.25
CA ARG A 97 -59.40 2.56 -17.31
C ARG A 97 -58.27 3.32 -16.63
N SER A 98 -57.08 2.71 -16.54
CA SER A 98 -55.87 3.34 -16.03
C SER A 98 -55.41 4.55 -16.84
N LEU A 99 -55.69 4.59 -18.14
CA LEU A 99 -55.44 5.78 -19.00
C LEU A 99 -56.41 6.94 -18.74
N TRP A 100 -57.54 6.68 -18.07
CA TRP A 100 -58.58 7.67 -17.81
C TRP A 100 -59.01 8.44 -19.07
N ASP A 101 -58.64 9.72 -19.20
CA ASP A 101 -58.95 10.61 -20.33
C ASP A 101 -57.80 10.74 -21.33
N ALA A 102 -56.62 10.21 -21.02
CA ALA A 102 -55.44 10.29 -21.88
C ALA A 102 -55.42 9.20 -22.97
N THR A 103 -54.65 9.44 -24.03
CA THR A 103 -54.37 8.49 -25.09
C THR A 103 -52.88 8.36 -25.29
N LEU A 104 -52.42 7.15 -25.60
CA LEU A 104 -51.04 6.92 -25.98
C LEU A 104 -50.85 7.35 -27.43
N ALA A 105 -49.90 8.27 -27.66
CA ALA A 105 -49.57 8.76 -28.98
C ALA A 105 -48.78 7.69 -29.75
N LEU A 106 -49.49 6.87 -30.52
CA LEU A 106 -48.88 5.79 -31.30
C LEU A 106 -48.13 6.33 -32.52
N PRO A 107 -46.98 5.75 -32.90
CA PRO A 107 -46.29 6.10 -34.13
C PRO A 107 -47.21 5.88 -35.35
N LYS A 108 -47.20 6.81 -36.32
CA LYS A 108 -48.12 6.74 -37.48
C LYS A 108 -47.91 5.51 -38.37
N GLN A 109 -46.73 4.88 -38.34
CA GLN A 109 -46.45 3.70 -39.16
C GLN A 109 -47.00 2.43 -38.50
N ALA A 110 -47.97 1.78 -39.14
CA ALA A 110 -48.41 0.44 -38.79
C ALA A 110 -47.27 -0.54 -39.10
N GLY A 111 -46.77 -1.25 -38.09
CA GLY A 111 -45.84 -2.36 -38.31
C GLY A 111 -46.52 -3.50 -39.07
N ASN A 112 -45.72 -4.29 -39.78
CA ASN A 112 -46.10 -5.50 -40.54
C ASN A 112 -46.50 -6.72 -39.66
N GLY A 113 -46.98 -6.47 -38.43
CA GLY A 113 -47.32 -7.51 -37.46
C GLY A 113 -46.16 -8.01 -36.58
N GLU A 114 -44.97 -7.45 -36.76
CA GLU A 114 -43.84 -7.65 -35.85
C GLU A 114 -44.06 -6.93 -34.50
N LEU A 115 -43.50 -7.52 -33.44
CA LEU A 115 -43.46 -6.93 -32.11
C LEU A 115 -42.48 -5.76 -32.12
N ARG A 116 -42.93 -4.58 -31.70
CA ARG A 116 -42.09 -3.38 -31.61
C ARG A 116 -42.06 -2.83 -30.20
N LYS A 117 -40.86 -2.59 -29.70
CA LYS A 117 -40.64 -1.82 -28.48
C LYS A 117 -40.49 -0.35 -28.85
N GLU A 118 -41.23 0.52 -28.17
CA GLU A 118 -41.18 1.98 -28.34
C GLU A 118 -41.17 2.66 -26.97
N GLU A 119 -40.63 3.88 -26.91
CA GLU A 119 -40.74 4.73 -25.72
C GLU A 119 -41.78 5.82 -25.99
N LEU A 120 -42.81 5.87 -25.15
CA LEU A 120 -43.93 6.79 -25.28
C LEU A 120 -44.03 7.70 -24.06
N LYS A 121 -44.80 8.78 -24.18
CA LYS A 121 -45.19 9.60 -23.03
C LYS A 121 -46.52 9.11 -22.46
N GLY A 122 -46.51 8.79 -21.17
CA GLY A 122 -47.71 8.43 -20.42
C GLY A 122 -48.61 9.63 -20.10
N PRO A 123 -49.80 9.39 -19.52
CA PRO A 123 -50.77 10.42 -19.15
C PRO A 123 -50.22 11.51 -18.23
N GLY A 124 -49.28 11.18 -17.33
CA GLY A 124 -48.63 12.14 -16.44
C GLY A 124 -47.35 12.77 -17.02
N GLY A 125 -47.03 12.51 -18.29
CA GLY A 125 -45.80 12.98 -18.95
C GLY A 125 -44.55 12.15 -18.65
N GLU A 126 -44.67 11.06 -17.90
CA GLU A 126 -43.62 10.04 -17.73
C GLU A 126 -43.17 9.41 -19.05
N LEU A 127 -41.91 9.00 -19.10
CA LEU A 127 -41.42 8.05 -20.09
C LEU A 127 -41.97 6.66 -19.76
N THR A 128 -42.59 6.03 -20.74
CA THR A 128 -43.27 4.74 -20.61
C THR A 128 -42.71 3.80 -21.68
N VAL A 129 -42.30 2.60 -21.28
CA VAL A 129 -41.89 1.56 -22.24
C VAL A 129 -43.15 0.90 -22.76
N ALA A 130 -43.30 0.85 -24.08
CA ALA A 130 -44.47 0.29 -24.74
C ALA A 130 -44.07 -0.84 -25.69
N VAL A 131 -44.90 -1.87 -25.74
CA VAL A 131 -44.81 -2.94 -26.74
C VAL A 131 -46.06 -2.88 -27.61
N ILE A 132 -45.85 -2.81 -28.92
CA ILE A 132 -46.89 -2.56 -29.93
C ILE A 132 -46.88 -3.68 -30.95
N ARG A 133 -48.08 -4.13 -31.34
CA ARG A 133 -48.25 -5.07 -32.44
C ARG A 133 -49.51 -4.77 -33.24
N THR A 134 -49.41 -4.88 -34.56
CA THR A 134 -50.56 -4.80 -35.48
C THR A 134 -51.03 -6.21 -35.80
N ILE A 135 -52.33 -6.48 -35.67
CA ILE A 135 -52.93 -7.78 -36.02
C ILE A 135 -53.95 -7.53 -37.13
N THR A 136 -53.91 -8.37 -38.15
CA THR A 136 -54.92 -8.42 -39.21
C THR A 136 -55.70 -9.72 -39.06
N ASP A 137 -57.00 -9.60 -38.85
CA ASP A 137 -57.94 -10.71 -38.75
C ASP A 137 -58.16 -11.38 -40.12
N ALA A 138 -58.72 -12.59 -40.12
CA ALA A 138 -59.03 -13.37 -41.32
C ALA A 138 -59.96 -12.62 -42.29
N ASP A 139 -60.84 -11.75 -41.75
CA ASP A 139 -61.76 -10.90 -42.51
C ASP A 139 -61.08 -9.63 -43.10
N GLY A 140 -59.75 -9.51 -42.98
CA GLY A 140 -58.98 -8.38 -43.51
C GLY A 140 -59.05 -7.09 -42.67
N ARG A 141 -59.70 -7.13 -41.51
CA ARG A 141 -59.74 -6.03 -40.55
C ARG A 141 -58.45 -6.00 -39.75
N ALA A 142 -57.87 -4.82 -39.58
CA ALA A 142 -56.62 -4.67 -38.84
C ALA A 142 -56.80 -3.78 -37.62
N PHE A 143 -56.28 -4.22 -36.48
CA PHE A 143 -56.22 -3.43 -35.25
C PHE A 143 -54.78 -3.38 -34.74
N ARG A 144 -54.48 -2.34 -33.98
CA ARG A 144 -53.19 -2.15 -33.34
C ARG A 144 -53.36 -2.17 -31.83
N ALA A 145 -52.70 -3.13 -31.19
CA ALA A 145 -52.69 -3.26 -29.75
C ALA A 145 -51.37 -2.71 -29.19
N VAL A 146 -51.47 -1.97 -28.07
CA VAL A 146 -50.33 -1.49 -27.29
C VAL A 146 -50.55 -1.79 -25.82
N VAL A 147 -49.49 -2.24 -25.16
CA VAL A 147 -49.38 -2.30 -23.70
C VAL A 147 -48.14 -1.52 -23.29
N ALA A 148 -48.23 -0.73 -22.22
CA ALA A 148 -47.17 0.16 -21.79
C ALA A 148 -47.07 0.24 -20.26
N GLU A 149 -45.85 0.33 -19.74
CA GLU A 149 -45.54 0.50 -18.32
C GLU A 149 -44.61 1.70 -18.07
N ASP A 150 -44.87 2.45 -17.00
CA ASP A 150 -44.07 3.61 -16.56
C ASP A 150 -42.63 3.20 -16.21
N HIS A 151 -41.64 3.87 -16.82
CA HIS A 151 -40.22 3.64 -16.62
C HIS A 151 -39.72 4.03 -15.22
N ARG A 152 -40.49 4.84 -14.45
CA ARG A 152 -40.11 5.27 -13.09
C ARG A 152 -39.87 4.09 -12.14
N ASN A 153 -40.54 2.96 -12.36
CA ASN A 153 -40.33 1.76 -11.55
C ASN A 153 -38.91 1.18 -11.74
N VAL A 154 -38.31 1.38 -12.91
CA VAL A 154 -36.94 0.93 -13.23
C VAL A 154 -35.90 1.79 -12.52
N GLU A 155 -36.03 3.11 -12.57
CA GLU A 155 -35.08 4.03 -11.91
C GLU A 155 -35.07 3.89 -10.38
N VAL A 156 -36.25 3.75 -9.77
CA VAL A 156 -36.37 3.52 -8.33
C VAL A 156 -35.76 2.17 -7.94
N SER A 157 -36.03 1.11 -8.72
CA SER A 157 -35.46 -0.22 -8.49
C SER A 157 -33.93 -0.22 -8.60
N VAL A 158 -33.36 0.54 -9.54
CA VAL A 158 -31.91 0.68 -9.70
C VAL A 158 -31.29 1.41 -8.50
N GLY A 159 -31.91 2.48 -8.02
CA GLY A 159 -31.44 3.23 -6.86
C GLY A 159 -31.43 2.40 -5.57
N GLU A 160 -32.50 1.65 -5.33
CA GLU A 160 -32.60 0.73 -4.19
C GLU A 160 -31.58 -0.41 -4.29
N TYR A 161 -31.43 -1.00 -5.48
CA TYR A 161 -30.43 -2.02 -5.72
C TYR A 161 -29.00 -1.53 -5.43
N VAL A 162 -28.64 -0.32 -5.89
CA VAL A 162 -27.32 0.26 -5.60
C VAL A 162 -27.13 0.51 -4.10
N ARG A 163 -28.18 0.97 -3.39
CA ARG A 163 -28.14 1.16 -1.95
C ARG A 163 -27.90 -0.14 -1.20
N ASP A 164 -28.55 -1.23 -1.63
CA ASP A 164 -28.44 -2.54 -1.02
C ASP A 164 -27.10 -3.22 -1.37
N LEU A 165 -26.52 -2.90 -2.52
CA LEU A 165 -25.19 -3.35 -2.94
C LEU A 165 -24.05 -2.61 -2.21
N ALA A 166 -24.24 -1.34 -1.88
CA ALA A 166 -23.23 -0.50 -1.24
C ALA A 166 -22.57 -1.16 0.00
N PRO A 167 -23.29 -1.71 0.99
CA PRO A 167 -22.66 -2.38 2.13
C PRO A 167 -21.81 -3.58 1.72
N ALA A 168 -22.23 -4.36 0.71
CA ALA A 168 -21.43 -5.48 0.21
C ALA A 168 -20.11 -5.01 -0.41
N LEU A 169 -20.13 -3.93 -1.20
CA LEU A 169 -18.91 -3.32 -1.76
C LEU A 169 -18.00 -2.75 -0.67
N VAL A 170 -18.57 -2.14 0.38
CA VAL A 170 -17.80 -1.65 1.54
C VAL A 170 -17.11 -2.80 2.27
N VAL A 171 -17.83 -3.89 2.57
CA VAL A 171 -17.26 -5.08 3.21
C VAL A 171 -16.14 -5.68 2.35
N LEU A 172 -16.36 -5.78 1.04
CA LEU A 172 -15.34 -6.25 0.10
C LEU A 172 -14.11 -5.32 0.08
N ALA A 173 -14.32 -4.00 0.05
CA ALA A 173 -13.24 -3.01 0.12
C ALA A 173 -12.41 -3.17 1.41
N SER A 174 -13.09 -3.31 2.55
CA SER A 174 -12.44 -3.52 3.85
C SER A 174 -11.65 -4.82 3.88
N ALA A 175 -12.20 -5.92 3.35
CA ALA A 175 -11.51 -7.20 3.27
C ALA A 175 -10.24 -7.13 2.39
N LEU A 176 -10.35 -6.51 1.21
CA LEU A 176 -9.20 -6.32 0.30
C LEU A 176 -8.13 -5.42 0.92
N MET A 177 -8.54 -4.35 1.60
CA MET A 177 -7.64 -3.44 2.29
C MET A 177 -6.93 -4.13 3.46
N GLY A 178 -7.66 -4.94 4.24
CA GLY A 178 -7.10 -5.76 5.32
C GLY A 178 -6.10 -6.79 4.81
N ALA A 179 -6.45 -7.53 3.76
CA ALA A 179 -5.54 -8.50 3.13
C ALA A 179 -4.26 -7.83 2.62
N PHE A 180 -4.39 -6.66 1.97
CA PHE A 180 -3.23 -5.92 1.50
C PHE A 180 -2.37 -5.35 2.63
N PHE A 181 -2.99 -4.89 3.72
CA PHE A 181 -2.27 -4.44 4.91
C PHE A 181 -1.43 -5.57 5.52
N ILE A 182 -2.00 -6.79 5.60
CA ILE A 182 -1.27 -7.98 6.04
C ILE A 182 -0.12 -8.28 5.08
N GLN A 183 -0.37 -8.26 3.77
CA GLN A 183 0.64 -8.53 2.74
C GLN A 183 1.84 -7.57 2.81
N ILE A 184 1.60 -6.26 2.99
CA ILE A 184 2.67 -5.27 3.17
C ILE A 184 3.42 -5.50 4.48
N THR A 185 2.70 -5.67 5.59
CA THR A 185 3.32 -5.77 6.92
C THR A 185 4.18 -7.02 7.01
N VAL A 186 3.67 -8.16 6.56
CA VAL A 186 4.43 -9.42 6.52
C VAL A 186 5.55 -9.36 5.49
N GLY A 187 5.29 -8.82 4.29
CA GLY A 187 6.27 -8.75 3.21
C GLY A 187 7.47 -7.84 3.49
N LEU A 188 7.28 -6.76 4.27
CA LEU A 188 8.37 -5.85 4.66
C LEU A 188 8.97 -6.15 6.04
N ALA A 189 8.42 -7.07 6.83
CA ALA A 189 8.95 -7.41 8.14
C ALA A 189 10.44 -7.82 8.09
N PRO A 190 10.90 -8.67 7.15
CA PRO A 190 12.32 -9.06 7.06
C PRO A 190 13.28 -7.89 6.81
N LEU A 191 12.84 -6.88 6.04
CA LEU A 191 13.65 -5.68 5.78
C LEU A 191 13.81 -4.82 7.04
N GLU A 192 12.78 -4.74 7.88
CA GLU A 192 12.87 -4.04 9.16
C GLU A 192 13.79 -4.81 10.13
N SER A 193 13.70 -6.14 10.16
CA SER A 193 14.62 -6.98 10.95
C SER A 193 16.07 -6.77 10.50
N LEU A 194 16.33 -6.75 9.19
CA LEU A 194 17.66 -6.47 8.65
C LEU A 194 18.15 -5.06 9.03
N ARG A 195 17.29 -4.04 8.92
CA ARG A 195 17.60 -2.67 9.35
C ARG A 195 18.01 -2.60 10.83
N ILE A 196 17.27 -3.30 11.70
CA ILE A 196 17.57 -3.38 13.13
C ILE A 196 18.91 -4.10 13.37
N ALA A 197 19.15 -5.21 12.67
CA ALA A 197 20.40 -5.97 12.79
C ALA A 197 21.63 -5.14 12.36
N VAL A 198 21.54 -4.44 11.22
CA VAL A 198 22.59 -3.50 10.78
C VAL A 198 22.84 -2.42 11.84
N LYS A 199 21.77 -1.84 12.40
CA LYS A 199 21.90 -0.82 13.46
C LYS A 199 22.63 -1.39 14.69
N ASN A 200 22.38 -2.64 15.06
CA ASN A 200 23.07 -3.31 16.17
C ASN A 200 24.55 -3.55 15.89
N VAL A 201 24.92 -3.91 14.65
CA VAL A 201 26.32 -4.06 14.23
C VAL A 201 27.05 -2.71 14.24
N ILE A 202 26.43 -1.66 13.69
CA ILE A 202 26.99 -0.30 13.72
C ILE A 202 27.17 0.18 15.17
N ALA A 203 26.21 -0.13 16.05
CA ALA A 203 26.30 0.16 17.47
C ALA A 203 27.23 -0.80 18.24
N GLN A 204 27.94 -1.71 17.56
CA GLN A 204 28.86 -2.71 18.13
C GLN A 204 28.23 -3.63 19.18
N ARG A 205 26.90 -3.80 19.14
CA ARG A 205 26.19 -4.72 20.04
C ARG A 205 26.31 -6.16 19.59
N THR A 206 26.48 -6.38 18.30
CA THR A 206 26.71 -7.68 17.67
C THR A 206 27.84 -7.56 16.66
N ALA A 207 28.66 -8.60 16.52
CA ALA A 207 29.77 -8.59 15.56
C ALA A 207 29.31 -8.87 14.11
N ARG A 208 28.17 -9.55 13.95
CA ARG A 208 27.63 -9.99 12.65
C ARG A 208 26.13 -9.76 12.58
N LEU A 209 25.59 -9.80 11.36
CA LEU A 209 24.16 -9.88 11.14
C LEU A 209 23.71 -11.33 11.30
N ASP A 210 23.02 -11.60 12.40
CA ASP A 210 22.35 -12.87 12.67
C ASP A 210 20.85 -12.70 12.45
N VAL A 211 20.43 -12.80 11.18
CA VAL A 211 19.03 -12.68 10.79
C VAL A 211 18.70 -13.83 9.84
N ALA A 212 17.77 -14.69 10.24
CA ALA A 212 17.15 -15.63 9.33
C ALA A 212 16.18 -14.85 8.42
N ALA A 213 16.60 -14.60 7.17
CA ALA A 213 15.83 -13.86 6.20
C ALA A 213 15.32 -14.78 5.07
N PRO A 214 14.24 -14.40 4.35
CA PRO A 214 13.80 -15.11 3.15
C PRO A 214 14.89 -15.18 2.08
N SER A 215 14.74 -16.11 1.12
CA SER A 215 15.68 -16.37 0.02
C SER A 215 16.08 -15.12 -0.78
N GLU A 216 15.20 -14.12 -0.86
CA GLU A 216 15.41 -12.89 -1.61
C GLU A 216 16.30 -11.90 -0.85
N VAL A 217 16.30 -11.96 0.49
CA VAL A 217 17.00 -11.00 1.36
C VAL A 217 18.28 -11.62 1.94
N GLN A 218 18.34 -12.94 2.12
CA GLN A 218 19.49 -13.66 2.67
C GLN A 218 20.82 -13.32 1.96
N PRO A 219 20.90 -13.28 0.61
CA PRO A 219 22.15 -12.94 -0.08
C PRO A 219 22.70 -11.56 0.27
N LEU A 220 21.83 -10.59 0.57
CA LEU A 220 22.23 -9.25 0.99
C LEU A 220 22.83 -9.28 2.41
N ALA A 221 22.25 -10.05 3.32
CA ALA A 221 22.80 -10.23 4.66
C ALA A 221 24.19 -10.90 4.61
N ASP A 222 24.35 -11.90 3.74
CA ASP A 222 25.62 -12.60 3.54
C ASP A 222 26.70 -11.68 2.96
N GLU A 223 26.36 -10.82 2.01
CA GLU A 223 27.30 -9.86 1.42
C GLU A 223 27.74 -8.79 2.43
N ILE A 224 26.85 -8.33 3.30
CA ILE A 224 27.23 -7.43 4.42
C ILE A 224 28.17 -8.16 5.39
N ASN A 225 27.89 -9.42 5.73
CA ASN A 225 28.77 -10.22 6.58
C ASN A 225 30.16 -10.43 5.95
N ARG A 226 30.25 -10.65 4.63
CA ARG A 226 31.53 -10.70 3.90
C ARG A 226 32.31 -9.38 3.96
N LEU A 227 31.61 -8.25 3.86
CA LEU A 227 32.23 -6.93 4.02
C LEU A 227 32.78 -6.74 5.44
N LEU A 228 32.04 -7.17 6.45
CA LEU A 228 32.50 -7.14 7.86
C LEU A 228 33.73 -8.02 8.05
N ASP A 229 33.74 -9.24 7.50
CA ASP A 229 34.90 -10.14 7.56
C ASP A 229 36.14 -9.54 6.86
N ALA A 230 35.95 -8.88 5.72
CA ALA A 230 37.02 -8.19 5.01
C ALA A 230 37.59 -7.02 5.82
N GLN A 231 36.73 -6.25 6.49
CA GLN A 231 37.12 -5.15 7.38
C GLN A 231 37.91 -5.68 8.59
N GLU A 232 37.43 -6.74 9.24
CA GLU A 232 38.12 -7.36 10.38
C GLU A 232 39.51 -7.87 9.98
N LYS A 233 39.61 -8.54 8.83
CA LYS A 233 40.89 -9.01 8.29
C LYS A 233 41.84 -7.86 7.96
N ALA A 234 41.33 -6.75 7.42
CA ALA A 234 42.11 -5.55 7.15
C ALA A 234 42.63 -4.91 8.46
N LEU A 235 41.78 -4.82 9.48
CA LEU A 235 42.15 -4.29 10.80
C LEU A 235 43.20 -5.18 11.49
N SER A 236 43.03 -6.50 11.44
CA SER A 236 44.02 -7.45 11.97
C SER A 236 45.37 -7.28 11.29
N ARG A 237 45.41 -7.15 9.96
CA ARG A 237 46.65 -6.91 9.20
C ARG A 237 47.30 -5.58 9.55
N ALA A 238 46.51 -4.51 9.73
CA ALA A 238 47.02 -3.22 10.16
C ALA A 238 47.66 -3.30 11.56
N ARG A 239 47.04 -4.03 12.50
CA ARG A 239 47.59 -4.27 13.85
C ARG A 239 48.89 -5.06 13.84
N SER A 240 48.98 -6.12 13.03
CA SER A 240 50.23 -6.89 12.87
C SER A 240 51.34 -6.00 12.31
N ARG A 241 51.08 -5.26 11.22
CA ARG A 241 52.08 -4.33 10.65
C ARG A 241 52.54 -3.25 11.63
N ALA A 242 51.63 -2.70 12.43
CA ALA A 242 51.98 -1.73 13.47
C ALA A 242 52.88 -2.37 14.54
N THR A 243 52.64 -3.64 14.89
CA THR A 243 53.46 -4.39 15.85
C THR A 243 54.85 -4.69 15.28
N ASP A 244 54.94 -5.12 14.03
CA ASP A 244 56.21 -5.38 13.34
C ASP A 244 57.03 -4.09 13.21
N LEU A 245 56.38 -2.98 12.86
CA LEU A 245 57.02 -1.67 12.79
C LEU A 245 57.54 -1.21 14.16
N ALA A 246 56.75 -1.42 15.22
CA ALA A 246 57.18 -1.12 16.59
C ALA A 246 58.44 -1.88 16.98
N HIS A 247 58.49 -3.18 16.64
CA HIS A 247 59.66 -4.00 16.92
C HIS A 247 60.86 -3.59 16.06
N GLY A 248 60.64 -3.37 14.77
CA GLY A 248 61.65 -2.94 13.81
C GLY A 248 62.27 -1.58 14.11
N LEU A 249 61.55 -0.68 14.77
CA LEU A 249 62.09 0.63 15.20
C LEU A 249 62.80 0.57 16.55
N LYS A 250 62.46 -0.38 17.43
CA LYS A 250 63.09 -0.51 18.75
C LYS A 250 64.56 -0.93 18.65
N THR A 251 64.87 -1.89 17.81
CA THR A 251 66.24 -2.41 17.61
C THR A 251 67.23 -1.34 17.14
N PRO A 252 66.98 -0.56 16.06
CA PRO A 252 67.90 0.49 15.64
C PRO A 252 68.00 1.63 16.67
N LEU A 253 66.92 1.96 17.39
CA LEU A 253 66.99 2.94 18.50
C LEU A 253 67.85 2.44 19.68
N GLN A 254 67.87 1.14 19.95
CA GLN A 254 68.76 0.54 20.95
C GLN A 254 70.23 0.57 20.50
N VAL A 255 70.50 0.29 19.22
CA VAL A 255 71.86 0.42 18.64
C VAL A 255 72.31 1.88 18.72
N LEU A 256 71.48 2.82 18.30
CA LEU A 256 71.77 4.26 18.39
C LEU A 256 72.05 4.69 19.84
N SER A 257 71.31 4.14 20.81
CA SER A 257 71.56 4.39 22.25
C SER A 257 72.91 3.82 22.72
N ALA A 258 73.37 2.71 22.15
CA ALA A 258 74.69 2.14 22.45
C ALA A 258 75.81 2.98 21.81
N ASP A 259 75.60 3.50 20.60
CA ASP A 259 76.55 4.37 19.91
C ASP A 259 76.71 5.71 20.65
N ILE A 260 75.62 6.31 21.11
CA ILE A 260 75.63 7.51 21.98
C ILE A 260 76.47 7.28 23.25
N ARG A 261 76.31 6.13 23.91
CA ARG A 261 77.13 5.77 25.09
C ARG A 261 78.61 5.63 24.75
N THR A 262 78.92 5.13 23.56
CA THR A 262 80.29 4.97 23.08
C THR A 262 80.91 6.34 22.75
N LEU A 263 80.16 7.26 22.16
CA LEU A 263 80.58 8.65 21.92
C LEU A 263 80.90 9.38 23.24
N ARG A 264 80.04 9.24 24.27
CA ARG A 264 80.32 9.79 25.61
C ARG A 264 81.63 9.25 26.20
N LYS A 265 81.92 7.95 26.03
CA LYS A 265 83.17 7.34 26.50
C LYS A 265 84.42 7.87 25.78
N LYS A 266 84.28 8.37 24.54
CA LYS A 266 85.36 8.94 23.74
C LYS A 266 85.61 10.44 24.00
N GLY A 267 84.83 11.06 24.89
CA GLY A 267 84.96 12.48 25.23
C GLY A 267 84.05 13.43 24.45
N GLU A 268 83.29 12.92 23.47
CA GLU A 268 82.38 13.69 22.60
C GLU A 268 80.99 13.88 23.25
N SER A 269 80.95 14.48 24.45
CA SER A 269 79.73 14.50 25.26
C SER A 269 78.65 15.45 24.74
N GLU A 270 79.01 16.60 24.14
CA GLU A 270 78.02 17.54 23.57
C GLU A 270 77.27 16.92 22.38
N LEU A 271 78.01 16.30 21.45
CA LEU A 271 77.43 15.65 20.27
C LEU A 271 76.53 14.47 20.68
N ALA A 272 76.93 13.72 21.69
CA ALA A 272 76.14 12.62 22.23
C ALA A 272 74.82 13.10 22.86
N ASP A 273 74.82 14.24 23.55
CA ASP A 273 73.61 14.81 24.18
C ASP A 273 72.61 15.33 23.13
N GLU A 274 73.09 15.91 22.03
CA GLU A 274 72.24 16.37 20.92
C GLU A 274 71.57 15.21 20.17
N ILE A 275 72.33 14.15 19.88
CA ILE A 275 71.81 12.93 19.26
C ILE A 275 70.85 12.21 20.21
N GLU A 276 71.11 12.20 21.51
CA GLU A 276 70.19 11.61 22.51
C GLU A 276 68.85 12.35 22.58
N LYS A 277 68.86 13.69 22.55
CA LYS A 277 67.63 14.48 22.50
C LYS A 277 66.79 14.14 21.27
N SER A 278 67.43 14.10 20.10
CA SER A 278 66.75 13.78 18.82
C SER A 278 66.20 12.35 18.80
N ALA A 279 67.00 11.37 19.24
CA ALA A 279 66.58 9.97 19.34
C ALA A 279 65.42 9.79 20.33
N SER A 280 65.45 10.50 21.46
CA SER A 280 64.38 10.45 22.46
C SER A 280 63.08 11.09 21.95
N ALA A 281 63.17 12.17 21.18
CA ALA A 281 62.01 12.79 20.53
C ALA A 281 61.37 11.87 19.48
N ILE A 282 62.19 11.23 18.63
CA ILE A 282 61.72 10.25 17.64
C ILE A 282 61.04 9.06 18.33
N ARG A 283 61.67 8.51 19.38
CA ARG A 283 61.10 7.42 20.17
C ARG A 283 59.73 7.80 20.75
N ARG A 284 59.60 8.97 21.36
CA ARG A 284 58.33 9.46 21.90
C ARG A 284 57.27 9.65 20.82
N HIS A 285 57.63 10.15 19.63
CA HIS A 285 56.70 10.28 18.52
C HIS A 285 56.21 8.92 18.02
N VAL A 286 57.14 7.97 17.79
CA VAL A 286 56.83 6.62 17.34
C VAL A 286 55.95 5.88 18.37
N GLU A 287 56.29 5.92 19.65
CA GLU A 287 55.48 5.31 20.71
C GLU A 287 54.07 5.91 20.76
N ARG A 288 53.93 7.22 20.56
CA ARG A 288 52.63 7.90 20.56
C ARG A 288 51.78 7.52 19.34
N GLU A 289 52.37 7.46 18.14
CA GLU A 289 51.66 7.06 16.93
C GLU A 289 51.31 5.57 16.93
N LEU A 290 52.17 4.71 17.48
CA LEU A 290 51.85 3.29 17.69
C LEU A 290 50.75 3.09 18.73
N ALA A 291 50.76 3.88 19.81
CA ALA A 291 49.69 3.86 20.80
C ALA A 291 48.35 4.31 20.18
N ARG A 292 48.36 5.38 19.37
CA ARG A 292 47.19 5.83 18.61
C ARG A 292 46.71 4.79 17.59
N ALA A 293 47.61 4.16 16.84
CA ALA A 293 47.24 3.12 15.88
C ALA A 293 46.67 1.84 16.55
N ARG A 294 47.06 1.56 17.80
CA ARG A 294 46.48 0.48 18.62
C ARG A 294 45.09 0.82 19.16
N LEU A 295 44.84 2.09 19.43
CA LEU A 295 43.52 2.64 19.78
C LEU A 295 42.72 2.83 18.48
N ALA A 296 42.05 1.77 18.02
CA ALA A 296 41.44 1.72 16.69
C ALA A 296 40.55 2.93 16.33
N PRO A 297 40.51 3.37 15.05
CA PRO A 297 39.34 4.05 14.50
C PRO A 297 38.19 3.04 14.53
N GLY A 298 37.33 3.15 15.54
CA GLY A 298 36.32 2.15 15.86
C GLY A 298 36.06 2.00 17.36
N VAL A 299 36.95 2.48 18.24
CA VAL A 299 36.65 2.66 19.67
C VAL A 299 35.82 3.94 19.91
N SER A 300 35.48 4.67 18.83
CA SER A 300 34.58 5.83 18.87
C SER A 300 33.09 5.46 19.04
N GLY A 301 32.78 4.20 19.38
CA GLY A 301 31.51 3.88 20.02
C GLY A 301 31.49 4.49 21.42
N ASP A 302 30.30 4.88 21.88
CA ASP A 302 29.98 5.46 23.19
C ASP A 302 30.34 4.46 24.32
N ALA A 303 31.64 4.21 24.52
CA ALA A 303 32.17 3.22 25.45
C ALA A 303 31.97 3.75 26.87
N ALA A 304 30.88 3.32 27.49
CA ALA A 304 30.61 3.56 28.89
C ALA A 304 31.58 2.73 29.73
N CYS A 305 32.49 3.40 30.45
CA CYS A 305 33.34 2.77 31.45
C CYS A 305 33.05 3.40 32.81
N LEU A 306 33.06 2.60 33.87
CA LEU A 306 33.02 3.12 35.24
C LEU A 306 34.39 3.73 35.54
N VAL A 307 34.46 5.06 35.47
CA VAL A 307 35.70 5.85 35.64
C VAL A 307 36.45 5.45 36.92
N ARG A 308 35.72 5.17 38.00
CA ARG A 308 36.29 4.74 39.28
C ARG A 308 37.03 3.41 39.18
N GLU A 309 36.50 2.43 38.45
CA GLU A 309 37.13 1.11 38.28
C GLU A 309 38.42 1.22 37.48
N VAL A 310 38.39 1.93 36.35
CA VAL A 310 39.59 2.15 35.52
C VAL A 310 40.64 2.95 36.29
N ALA A 311 40.24 4.02 36.98
CA ALA A 311 41.15 4.79 37.83
C ALA A 311 41.77 3.94 38.95
N SER A 312 41.00 3.05 39.56
CA SER A 312 41.49 2.15 40.61
C SER A 312 42.53 1.16 40.07
N GLY A 313 42.30 0.60 38.88
CA GLY A 313 43.24 -0.29 38.20
C GLY A 313 44.56 0.41 37.86
N VAL A 314 44.49 1.64 37.33
CA VAL A 314 45.67 2.45 37.02
C VAL A 314 46.44 2.80 38.30
N VAL A 315 45.76 3.27 39.35
CA VAL A 315 46.38 3.60 40.64
C VAL A 315 47.04 2.36 41.26
N ALA A 316 46.42 1.19 41.15
CA ALA A 316 47.01 -0.07 41.65
C ALA A 316 48.32 -0.42 40.93
N VAL A 317 48.40 -0.20 39.61
CA VAL A 317 49.63 -0.42 38.84
C VAL A 317 50.68 0.63 39.20
N VAL A 318 50.30 1.91 39.29
CA VAL A 318 51.23 3.00 39.64
C VAL A 318 51.80 2.82 41.05
N LYS A 319 50.99 2.42 42.03
CA LYS A 319 51.44 2.11 43.41
C LYS A 319 52.49 0.99 43.47
N ARG A 320 52.56 0.10 42.48
CA ARG A 320 53.57 -0.97 42.43
C ARG A 320 54.95 -0.46 41.98
N THR A 321 55.05 0.75 41.43
CA THR A 321 56.32 1.33 41.00
C THR A 321 57.10 1.96 42.18
N PRO A 322 58.44 2.00 42.14
CA PRO A 322 59.26 2.55 43.24
C PRO A 322 58.93 3.99 43.62
N ARG A 323 58.59 4.83 42.62
CA ARG A 323 58.14 6.21 42.83
C ARG A 323 56.68 6.30 43.29
N GLY A 324 55.81 5.41 42.80
CA GLY A 324 54.41 5.39 43.21
C GLY A 324 54.19 4.96 44.66
N LYS A 325 55.08 4.14 45.25
CA LYS A 325 55.02 3.79 46.69
C LYS A 325 55.18 4.98 47.62
N GLN A 326 55.76 6.09 47.14
CA GLN A 326 56.01 7.31 47.92
C GLN A 326 54.86 8.32 47.83
N LEU A 327 53.78 8.01 47.10
CA LEU A 327 52.65 8.91 46.85
C LEU A 327 51.35 8.34 47.45
N SER A 328 50.56 9.20 48.08
CA SER A 328 49.17 8.88 48.45
C SER A 328 48.24 9.19 47.28
N PHE A 329 47.36 8.26 46.95
CA PHE A 329 46.40 8.41 45.86
C PHE A 329 44.99 8.40 46.43
N VAL A 330 44.22 9.44 46.11
CA VAL A 330 42.78 9.56 46.43
C VAL A 330 42.02 9.55 45.10
N ILE A 331 41.02 8.68 44.98
CA ILE A 331 40.15 8.60 43.79
C ILE A 331 38.81 9.22 44.15
N ASP A 332 38.61 10.45 43.71
CA ASP A 332 37.35 11.19 43.84
C ASP A 332 36.58 11.16 42.52
N ALA A 333 35.67 10.19 42.38
CA ALA A 333 34.82 10.02 41.21
C ALA A 333 33.43 9.49 41.62
N ALA A 334 32.34 10.07 41.13
CA ALA A 334 30.99 9.59 41.45
C ALA A 334 30.77 8.14 40.95
N GLU A 335 30.03 7.32 41.70
CA GLU A 335 29.85 5.88 41.45
C GLU A 335 29.21 5.54 40.08
N ASN A 336 28.50 6.49 39.45
CA ASN A 336 27.71 6.25 38.23
C ASN A 336 28.02 7.22 37.05
N LEU A 337 29.24 7.75 36.94
CA LEU A 337 29.65 8.52 35.75
C LEU A 337 29.92 7.59 34.55
N GLY A 338 28.85 7.08 33.94
CA GLY A 338 28.91 6.13 32.82
C GLY A 338 29.11 6.75 31.43
N LYS A 339 29.17 8.08 31.30
CA LYS A 339 29.39 8.75 30.00
C LYS A 339 30.36 9.91 30.12
N ILE A 340 31.55 9.74 29.56
CA ILE A 340 32.42 10.86 29.20
C ILE A 340 32.56 10.78 27.68
N ALA A 341 31.85 11.66 26.97
CA ALA A 341 32.07 11.84 25.55
C ALA A 341 33.47 12.45 25.35
N LEU A 342 34.29 11.85 24.50
CA LEU A 342 35.54 12.43 24.03
C LEU A 342 35.21 13.72 23.27
N VAL A 343 35.43 14.87 23.91
CA VAL A 343 35.47 16.17 23.21
C VAL A 343 36.77 16.16 22.39
N ASP A 344 36.62 16.11 21.07
CA ASP A 344 37.74 16.24 20.13
C ASP A 344 38.35 17.63 20.29
N GLY A 345 39.59 17.68 20.75
CA GLY A 345 40.36 18.90 20.91
C GLY A 345 40.91 19.36 19.56
N ARG A 346 40.01 19.85 18.70
CA ARG A 346 40.30 20.81 17.63
C ARG A 346 39.16 21.82 17.60
N ASP A 347 39.24 22.78 18.51
CA ASP A 347 39.14 24.22 18.24
C ASP A 347 39.68 24.99 19.44
#